data_AF-A0ABD4Y6B1-F1
#
_entry.id   AF-A0ABD4Y6B1-F1
#
_cell.length_a   1.000
_cell.length_b   1.000
_cell.length_c   1.000
_cell.angle_alpha   90.00
_cell.angle_beta   90.00
_cell.angle_gamma   90.00
#
_symmetry.space_group_name_H-M   'P 1'
#
loop_
_entity.id
_entity.type
_entity.pdbx_description
1 polymer ?
#
loop_
_entity_poly.entity_id
_entity_poly.type
_entity_poly.pdbx_seq_one_letter_code
_entity_poly.pdbx_strand_id
1 'polypeptide(L)' 'MTSFITQCPNCSTRFRISRSQLRAAHGAVRCGACLEVFNAVHHLLRD' A
#
# COMPACT_ATOMS: atom_id res chain seq x y z
N MET A 1 -16.48 5.31 -0.74
CA MET A 1 -15.02 5.40 -0.50
C MET A 1 -14.36 4.14 -1.05
N THR A 2 -13.59 4.24 -2.14
CA THR A 2 -12.89 3.07 -2.72
C THR A 2 -11.55 2.88 -2.02
N SER A 3 -11.50 1.92 -1.10
CA SER A 3 -10.27 1.46 -0.46
C SER A 3 -9.72 0.27 -1.25
N PHE A 4 -8.39 0.18 -1.33
CA PHE A 4 -7.66 -0.97 -1.85
C PHE A 4 -6.94 -1.66 -0.70
N ILE A 5 -6.67 -2.96 -0.83
CA ILE A 5 -5.73 -3.65 0.05
C ILE A 5 -4.39 -3.71 -0.66
N THR A 6 -3.32 -3.38 0.04
CA THR A 6 -1.95 -3.59 -0.43
C THR A 6 -1.20 -4.48 0.55
N GLN A 7 -0.27 -5.27 0.03
CA GLN A 7 0.60 -6.14 0.83
C GLN A 7 2.05 -5.68 0.72
N CYS A 8 2.72 -5.53 1.86
CA CYS A 8 4.15 -5.24 1.89
C CYS A 8 4.94 -6.46 1.38
N PRO A 9 5.83 -6.29 0.38
CA PRO A 9 6.63 -7.40 -0.16
C PRO A 9 7.69 -7.92 0.82
N ASN A 10 8.11 -7.13 1.80
CA ASN A 10 9.16 -7.51 2.76
C ASN A 10 8.61 -8.35 3.92
N CYS A 11 7.55 -7.88 4.59
CA CYS A 11 7.01 -8.54 5.80
C CYS A 11 5.61 -9.13 5.62
N SER A 12 5.06 -9.12 4.40
CA SER A 12 3.72 -9.63 4.07
C SER A 12 2.54 -8.95 4.81
N THR A 13 2.78 -7.86 5.55
CA THR A 13 1.74 -7.09 6.22
C THR A 13 0.76 -6.51 5.21
N ARG A 14 -0.53 -6.73 5.43
CA ARG A 14 -1.63 -6.21 4.60
C ARG A 14 -2.25 -5.00 5.28
N PHE A 15 -2.50 -3.96 4.50
CA PHE A 15 -3.18 -2.77 5.01
C PHE A 15 -4.03 -2.13 3.93
N ARG A 16 -5.04 -1.36 4.38
CA ARG A 16 -5.93 -0.63 3.50
C ARG A 16 -5.31 0.71 3.12
N ILE A 17 -5.41 1.04 1.85
CA ILE A 17 -5.01 2.34 1.32
C ILE A 17 -6.12 2.92 0.44
N SER A 18 -6.38 4.20 0.62
CA SER A 18 -7.35 4.93 -0.21
C SER A 18 -6.72 5.43 -1.51
N ARG A 19 -7.54 5.63 -2.56
CA ARG A 19 -7.03 6.25 -3.81
C ARG A 19 -6.41 7.63 -3.57
N SER A 20 -6.92 8.40 -2.62
CA SER A 20 -6.37 9.73 -2.30
C SER A 20 -4.95 9.62 -1.76
N GLN A 21 -4.67 8.67 -0.85
CA GLN A 21 -3.32 8.41 -0.35
C GLN A 21 -2.37 7.94 -1.45
N LEU A 22 -2.80 7.00 -2.30
CA LEU A 22 -1.99 6.55 -3.43
C LEU A 22 -1.64 7.69 -4.37
N ARG A 23 -2.60 8.56 -4.70
CA ARG A 23 -2.36 9.71 -5.58
C ARG A 23 -1.41 10.73 -4.94
N ALA A 24 -1.63 11.07 -3.67
CA ALA A 24 -0.80 12.04 -2.96
C ALA A 24 0.67 11.59 -2.87
N ALA A 25 0.91 10.29 -2.76
CA ALA A 25 2.25 9.73 -2.62
C ALA A 25 2.83 9.17 -3.93
N HIS A 26 2.18 9.41 -5.08
CA HIS A 26 2.56 8.83 -6.38
C HIS A 26 2.79 7.30 -6.34
N GLY A 27 2.02 6.60 -5.50
CA GLY A 27 2.12 5.16 -5.28
C GLY A 27 3.16 4.69 -4.26
N ALA A 28 4.08 5.55 -3.81
CA ALA A 28 5.07 5.19 -2.79
C ALA A 28 4.44 5.18 -1.39
N VAL A 29 4.64 4.10 -0.63
CA VAL A 29 4.13 3.95 0.73
C VAL A 29 5.19 3.37 1.64
N ARG A 30 5.11 3.69 2.94
CA ARG A 30 5.94 3.07 3.98
C ARG A 30 5.11 2.05 4.75
N CYS A 31 5.62 0.82 4.88
CA CYS A 31 5.00 -0.18 5.73
C CYS A 31 5.02 0.26 7.20
N GLY A 32 3.88 0.20 7.88
CA GLY A 32 3.81 0.51 9.32
C GLY A 32 4.48 -0.54 10.22
N ALA A 33 4.72 -1.76 9.71
CA ALA A 33 5.26 -2.87 10.50
C ALA A 33 6.79 -2.99 10.38
N CYS A 34 7.34 -3.00 9.16
CA CYS A 34 8.78 -3.16 8.93
C CYS A 34 9.46 -1.89 8.43
N LEU A 35 8.72 -0.79 8.24
CA LEU A 35 9.21 0.49 7.74
C LEU A 35 9.74 0.47 6.30
N GLU A 36 9.58 -0.63 5.57
CA GLU A 36 9.95 -0.74 4.16
C GLU A 36 9.16 0.24 3.29
N VAL A 37 9.86 0.94 2.39
CA VAL A 37 9.24 1.82 1.40
C VAL A 37 9.09 1.07 0.08
N PHE A 38 7.86 0.98 -0.44
CA PHE A 38 7.58 0.27 -1.68
C PHE A 38 6.46 0.95 -2.48
N ASN A 39 6.31 0.58 -3.75
CA ASN A 39 5.21 1.07 -4.57
C ASN A 39 3.95 0.21 -4.36
N ALA A 40 2.98 0.74 -3.64
CA ALA A 40 1.73 0.03 -3.34
C ALA A 40 0.94 -0.34 -4.59
N VAL A 41 1.05 0.43 -5.70
CA VAL A 41 0.31 0.18 -6.95
C VAL A 41 0.69 -1.17 -7.56
N HIS A 42 1.94 -1.60 -7.41
CA HIS A 42 2.43 -2.89 -7.92
C HIS A 42 2.02 -4.08 -7.04
N HIS A 43 1.62 -3.80 -5.79
CA HIS A 43 1.24 -4.81 -4.80
C HIS A 43 -0.20 -4.60 -4.31
N LEU A 44 -1.08 -4.10 -5.19
CA LEU A 44 -2.51 -4.00 -4.91
C LEU A 44 -3.16 -5.38 -5.05
N LEU A 45 -3.88 -5.77 -4.01
CA LEU A 45 -4.75 -6.93 -4.03
C LEU A 45 -6.16 -6.45 -4.41
N ARG A 46 -6.81 -7.18 -5.33
CA ARG A 46 -8.25 -7.08 -5.53
C ARG A 46 -8.90 -7.94 -4.45
N ASP A 47 -9.81 -7.36 -3.68
CA ASP A 47 -10.83 -8.15 -2.99
C ASP A 47 -11.85 -8.68 -4.01
#